data_AF-A0A3P8M4P6-F1
#
_entry.id   AF-A0A3P8M4P6-F1
#
_cell.length_a   1.000
_cell.length_b   1.000
_cell.length_c   1.000
_cell.angle_alpha   90.00
_cell.angle_beta   90.00
_cell.angle_gamma   90.00
#
_symmetry.space_group_name_H-M   'P 1'
#
loop_
_entity.id
_entity.type
_entity.pdbx_description
1 polymer ?
#
loop_
_entity_poly.entity_id
_entity_poly.type
_entity_poly.pdbx_seq_one_letter_code
_entity_poly.pdbx_strand_id
1 'polypeptide(L)' 'MGKIIGIDLGTTNSCVAIMDGTTARVLENAEGDRTTPSIIAYTQDGENSGWSAG' A
#
# COMPACT_ATOMS: atom_id res chain seq x y z
N MET A 1 -9.81 -20.31 -2.14
CA MET A 1 -10.49 -19.05 -1.81
C MET A 1 -9.43 -17.99 -1.65
N GLY A 2 -9.49 -16.87 -2.37
CA GLY A 2 -8.54 -15.76 -2.16
C GLY A 2 -8.78 -15.09 -0.81
N LYS A 3 -7.75 -14.44 -0.24
CA LYS A 3 -7.92 -13.64 0.98
C LYS A 3 -8.68 -12.36 0.65
N ILE A 4 -9.59 -11.92 1.53
CA ILE A 4 -10.29 -10.65 1.37
C ILE A 4 -9.38 -9.53 1.84
N ILE A 5 -9.25 -8.48 1.02
CA ILE A 5 -8.48 -7.28 1.35
C ILE A 5 -9.39 -6.06 1.43
N GLY A 6 -9.10 -5.20 2.40
CA GLY A 6 -9.62 -3.83 2.47
C GLY A 6 -8.57 -2.88 1.93
N ILE A 7 -8.98 -1.94 1.09
CA ILE A 7 -8.11 -0.92 0.52
C ILE A 7 -8.72 0.44 0.85
N ASP A 8 -7.92 1.29 1.49
CA ASP A 8 -8.24 2.71 1.69
C ASP A 8 -7.33 3.54 0.79
N LEU A 9 -7.93 4.26 -0.16
CA LEU A 9 -7.26 5.10 -1.14
C LEU A 9 -7.39 6.57 -0.77
N GLY A 10 -6.79 6.94 0.36
CA GLY A 10 -6.67 8.34 0.75
C GLY A 10 -5.80 9.13 -0.22
N THR A 11 -6.02 10.45 -0.28
CA THR A 11 -5.29 11.34 -1.19
C THR A 11 -3.83 11.55 -0.80
N THR A 12 -3.52 11.49 0.49
CA THR A 12 -2.14 11.68 1.00
C THR A 12 -1.46 10.35 1.26
N ASN A 13 -2.17 9.42 1.91
CA ASN A 13 -1.69 8.08 2.22
C ASN A 13 -2.77 7.06 1.92
N SER A 14 -2.35 5.86 1.57
CA SER A 14 -3.17 4.68 1.38
C SER A 14 -2.79 3.60 2.38
N CYS A 15 -3.72 2.68 2.63
CA CYS A 15 -3.53 1.57 3.58
C CYS A 15 -4.18 0.32 3.01
N VAL A 16 -3.57 -0.84 3.29
CA VAL A 16 -4.12 -2.15 2.91
C VAL A 16 -4.26 -3.00 4.16
N ALA A 17 -5.45 -3.59 4.34
CA ALA A 17 -5.73 -4.53 5.41
C ALA A 17 -6.18 -5.87 4.84
N ILE A 18 -6.02 -6.92 5.65
CA ILE A 18 -6.47 -8.26 5.34
C ILE A 18 -7.40 -8.77 6.44
N MET A 19 -8.45 -9.48 6.02
CA MET A 19 -9.30 -10.23 6.94
C MET A 19 -8.69 -11.61 7.16
N ASP A 20 -8.27 -11.90 8.39
CA ASP A 20 -7.82 -13.21 8.84
C ASP A 20 -8.87 -13.80 9.79
N GLY A 21 -9.72 -14.68 9.25
CA GLY A 21 -10.94 -15.11 9.93
C GLY A 21 -11.87 -13.93 10.21
N THR A 22 -12.09 -13.64 11.49
CA THR A 22 -12.92 -12.52 11.97
C THR A 22 -12.13 -11.28 12.35
N THR A 23 -10.80 -11.32 12.22
CA THR A 23 -9.91 -10.25 12.68
C THR A 23 -9.33 -9.50 11.48
N ALA A 24 -9.43 -8.17 11.50
CA ALA A 24 -8.75 -7.32 10.54
C ALA A 24 -7.33 -6.99 11.02
N ARG A 25 -6.34 -7.06 10.13
CA ARG A 25 -5.00 -6.50 10.40
C ARG A 25 -4.50 -5.69 9.22
N VAL A 26 -3.85 -4.57 9.50
CA VAL A 26 -3.18 -3.73 8.50
C VAL A 26 -1.85 -4.37 8.12
N LEU A 27 -1.52 -4.31 6.83
CA LEU A 27 -0.26 -4.82 6.29
C LEU A 27 0.83 -3.74 6.37
N GLU A 28 2.04 -4.18 6.67
CA GLU A 28 3.23 -3.32 6.54
C GLU A 28 3.64 -3.28 5.06
N ASN A 29 4.07 -2.10 4.60
CA ASN A 29 4.67 -1.89 3.30
C ASN A 29 6.15 -2.33 3.31
N ALA A 30 6.85 -2.11 2.20
CA ALA A 30 8.25 -2.53 2.05
C ALA A 30 9.19 -1.81 3.03
N GLU A 31 8.78 -0.64 3.52
CA GLU A 31 9.50 0.22 4.46
C GLU A 31 9.22 -0.13 5.94
N GLY A 32 8.28 -1.03 6.21
CA GLY A 32 7.85 -1.39 7.57
C GLY A 32 6.76 -0.47 8.15
N ASP A 33 6.26 0.49 7.38
CA ASP A 33 5.16 1.36 7.74
C ASP A 33 3.81 0.73 7.38
N ARG A 34 2.73 1.15 8.05
CA ARG A 34 1.37 0.64 7.81
C ARG A 34 0.54 1.49 6.86
N THR A 35 1.10 2.58 6.37
CA THR A 35 0.50 3.47 5.38
C THR A 35 1.54 3.82 4.34
N THR A 36 1.13 3.88 3.08
CA THR A 36 2.00 4.23 1.96
C THR A 36 1.58 5.57 1.37
N PRO A 37 2.49 6.54 1.15
CA PRO A 37 2.15 7.77 0.44
C PRO A 37 1.47 7.50 -0.90
N SER A 38 0.38 8.22 -1.17
CA SER A 38 -0.43 8.06 -2.40
C SER A 38 0.20 8.83 -3.55
N ILE A 39 1.44 8.48 -3.91
CA ILE A 39 2.26 9.19 -4.88
C ILE A 39 2.80 8.19 -5.91
N ILE A 40 2.77 8.59 -7.18
CA ILE A 40 3.43 7.89 -8.28
C ILE A 40 4.53 8.80 -8.83
N ALA A 41 5.75 8.27 -8.93
CA ALA A 41 6.87 8.96 -9.56
C ALA A 41 7.04 8.44 -11.00
N TYR A 42 7.35 9.36 -11.92
CA TYR A 42 7.69 9.04 -13.30
C TYR A 42 9.16 9.36 -13.51
N THR A 43 9.97 8.37 -13.87
CA THR A 43 11.39 8.58 -14.23
C THR A 43 11.53 8.85 -15.72
N GLN A 44 12.65 9.46 -16.14
CA GLN A 44 12.92 9.74 -17.56
C GLN A 44 13.00 8.46 -18.41
N ASP A 45 13.33 7.33 -17.80
CA ASP A 45 13.44 6.03 -18.47
C ASP A 45 12.08 5.35 -18.68
N GLY A 46 10.98 6.01 -18.30
CA GLY A 46 9.61 5.51 -18.48
C GLY A 46 9.21 4.44 -17.48
N GLU A 47 10.01 4.22 -16.44
CA GLU A 47 9.64 3.34 -15.33
C GLU A 47 8.72 4.09 -14.36
N ASN A 48 7.55 3.49 -14.10
CA ASN A 48 6.66 3.90 -13.02
C ASN A 48 7.15 3.21 -11.75
N SER A 49 8.03 3.85 -10.99
CA SER A 49 8.29 3.41 -9.62
C SER A 49 7.15 3.90 -8.72
N GLY A 50 6.52 2.98 -8.00
CA GLY A 50 5.70 3.33 -6.86
C GLY A 50 6.54 4.02 -5.79
N TRP A 51 5.91 4.40 -4.67
CA TRP A 51 6.65 4.91 -3.51
C TRP A 51 7.83 3.98 -3.17
N SER A 52 9.02 4.58 -3.15
CA SER A 52 10.25 4.02 -2.61
C SER A 52 10.73 5.07 -1.62
N ALA A 53 10.76 4.73 -0.33
CA ALA A 53 11.60 5.50 0.56
C ALA A 53 13.05 5.28 0.08
N GLY A 54 13.74 6.37 -0.22
CA GLY A 54 15.19 6.32 -0.45
C GLY A 54 15.93 5.79 0.77
#